data_AF-A0A7S0GJY9-F1
#
_entry.id   AF-A0A7S0GJY9-F1
#
_cell.length_a   1.000
_cell.length_b   1.000
_cell.length_c   1.000
_cell.angle_alpha   90.00
_cell.angle_beta   90.00
_cell.angle_gamma   90.00
#
_symmetry.space_group_name_H-M   'P 1'
#
loop_
_entity.id
_entity.type
_entity.pdbx_description
1 polymer ?
#
loop_
_entity_poly.entity_id
_entity_poly.type
_entity_poly.pdbx_seq_one_letter_code
_entity_poly.pdbx_strand_id
1 'polypeptide(L)'
;LNLVENGIIPNEIKGKPDQYLAYDGQEHEISAQYNAHEFFQTIRDAQFLTCQFTFHQWALANSDGEMSFLAPESGVSHSLKAGVKTSTSLMVPTKRFETILNKLKLHHVDVLKIDIEGSELDVIPDLIETFARLWKNKQDWPKVLFFDMDSLLTHHPAYDEAGGK
;
A
#
# COMPACT_ATOMS: atom_id res chain seq x y z
N LEU A 1 14.84 4.58 -17.62
CA LEU A 1 14.33 3.52 -18.52
C LEU A 1 13.00 3.98 -19.08
N ASN A 2 12.90 4.28 -20.38
CA ASN A 2 11.61 4.63 -20.98
C ASN A 2 10.94 3.34 -21.48
N LEU A 3 10.14 2.71 -20.62
CA LEU A 3 9.60 1.37 -20.84
C LEU A 3 8.62 1.32 -22.04
N VAL A 4 7.98 2.44 -22.34
CA VAL A 4 7.07 2.61 -23.50
C VAL A 4 7.85 2.69 -24.81
N GLU A 5 8.88 3.55 -24.89
CA GLU A 5 9.69 3.71 -26.11
C GLU A 5 10.45 2.44 -26.48
N ASN A 6 10.78 1.59 -25.49
CA ASN A 6 11.42 0.31 -25.71
C ASN A 6 10.43 -0.83 -26.01
N GLY A 7 9.12 -0.54 -26.12
CA GLY A 7 8.08 -1.52 -26.45
C GLY A 7 7.84 -2.58 -25.36
N ILE A 8 8.23 -2.29 -24.11
CA ILE A 8 8.16 -3.23 -22.98
C ILE A 8 6.77 -3.21 -22.34
N ILE A 9 6.18 -2.02 -22.24
CA ILE A 9 4.79 -1.83 -21.85
C ILE A 9 4.06 -1.08 -22.96
N PRO A 10 2.78 -1.44 -23.25
CA PRO A 10 1.97 -0.69 -24.18
C PRO A 10 1.88 0.78 -23.76
N ASN A 11 1.79 1.68 -24.74
CA ASN A 11 1.59 3.11 -24.48
C ASN A 11 0.24 3.37 -23.77
N GLU A 12 -0.72 2.46 -23.97
CA GLU A 12 -1.99 2.37 -23.24
C GLU A 12 -2.36 0.89 -23.09
N ILE A 13 -2.77 0.46 -21.89
CA ILE A 13 -3.45 -0.83 -21.68
C ILE A 13 -4.94 -0.56 -21.61
N LYS A 14 -5.57 -0.50 -22.78
CA LYS A 14 -7.02 -0.39 -22.94
C LYS A 14 -7.61 -1.80 -22.87
N GLY A 15 -8.31 -2.10 -21.78
CA GLY A 15 -8.94 -3.40 -21.54
C GLY A 15 -10.32 -3.24 -20.90
N LYS A 16 -11.01 -4.36 -20.63
CA LYS A 16 -12.21 -4.31 -19.77
C LYS A 16 -11.73 -3.74 -18.42
N PRO A 17 -12.35 -2.68 -17.91
CA PRO A 17 -11.94 -2.12 -16.61
C PRO A 17 -11.98 -3.20 -15.55
N ASP A 18 -11.01 -3.22 -14.65
CA ASP A 18 -11.09 -4.16 -13.54
C ASP A 18 -12.34 -3.88 -12.74
N GLN A 19 -13.05 -4.96 -12.47
CA GLN A 19 -14.22 -4.96 -11.62
C GLN A 19 -13.78 -5.53 -10.28
N TYR A 20 -14.05 -4.82 -9.20
CA TYR A 20 -14.07 -5.45 -7.89
C TYR A 20 -15.51 -5.79 -7.54
N LEU A 21 -15.70 -6.93 -6.89
CA LEU A 21 -16.95 -7.24 -6.22
C LEU A 21 -17.00 -6.40 -4.95
N ALA A 22 -17.94 -5.46 -4.90
CA ALA A 22 -18.32 -4.83 -3.66
C ALA A 22 -19.02 -5.85 -2.75
N TYR A 23 -19.09 -5.51 -1.47
CA TYR A 23 -19.64 -6.38 -0.42
C TYR A 23 -21.11 -6.76 -0.64
N ASP A 24 -21.86 -5.93 -1.37
CA ASP A 24 -23.26 -6.18 -1.75
C ASP A 24 -23.40 -7.11 -2.98
N GLY A 25 -22.28 -7.62 -3.52
CA GLY A 25 -22.24 -8.47 -4.70
C GLY A 25 -22.33 -7.71 -6.02
N GLN A 26 -22.33 -6.37 -5.99
CA GLN A 26 -22.27 -5.55 -7.20
C GLN A 26 -20.83 -5.45 -7.71
N GLU A 27 -20.67 -5.45 -9.03
CA GLU A 27 -19.38 -5.23 -9.67
C GLU A 27 -19.15 -3.73 -9.88
N HIS A 28 -18.06 -3.20 -9.36
CA HIS A 28 -17.68 -1.79 -9.49
C HIS A 28 -16.37 -1.64 -10.26
N GLU A 29 -16.30 -0.63 -11.14
CA GLU A 29 -15.14 -0.33 -11.99
C GLU A 29 -14.05 0.43 -11.21
N ILE A 30 -12.82 -0.11 -11.19
CA ILE A 30 -11.68 0.45 -10.43
C ILE A 30 -11.08 1.69 -11.10
N SER A 31 -11.09 1.76 -12.44
CA SER A 31 -10.56 2.93 -13.13
C SER A 31 -11.15 3.07 -14.53
N ALA A 32 -11.52 4.31 -14.86
CA ALA A 32 -11.98 4.67 -16.19
C ALA A 32 -10.94 4.27 -17.24
N GLN A 33 -11.27 3.28 -18.06
CA GLN A 33 -10.55 2.85 -19.28
C GLN A 33 -9.24 2.06 -19.11
N TYR A 34 -8.73 1.82 -17.90
CA TYR A 34 -7.48 1.09 -17.67
C TYR A 34 -7.69 -0.20 -16.86
N ASN A 35 -6.99 -1.27 -17.26
CA ASN A 35 -6.99 -2.55 -16.56
C ASN A 35 -5.71 -2.66 -15.70
N ALA A 36 -5.84 -2.47 -14.38
CA ALA A 36 -4.74 -2.49 -13.43
C ALA A 36 -4.18 -3.91 -13.24
N HIS A 37 -5.02 -4.93 -13.27
CA HIS A 37 -4.67 -6.33 -13.14
C HIS A 37 -3.77 -6.78 -14.30
N GLU A 38 -4.17 -6.49 -15.53
CA GLU A 38 -3.42 -6.72 -16.76
C GLU A 38 -2.15 -5.87 -16.80
N PHE A 39 -2.18 -4.64 -16.28
CA PHE A 39 -0.97 -3.84 -16.09
C PHE A 39 0.02 -4.52 -15.15
N PHE A 40 -0.41 -4.94 -13.97
CA PHE A 40 0.46 -5.63 -13.00
C PHE A 40 0.92 -6.99 -13.50
N GLN A 41 0.07 -7.74 -14.19
CA GLN A 41 0.45 -8.99 -14.86
C GLN A 41 1.50 -8.75 -15.94
N THR A 42 1.30 -7.74 -16.80
CA THR A 42 2.25 -7.36 -17.86
C THR A 42 3.59 -6.96 -17.28
N ILE A 43 3.59 -6.17 -16.20
CA ILE A 43 4.81 -5.83 -15.47
C ILE A 43 5.45 -7.12 -14.93
N ARG A 44 4.74 -7.91 -14.13
CA ARG A 44 5.25 -9.17 -13.54
C ARG A 44 5.83 -10.12 -14.60
N ASP A 45 5.16 -10.28 -15.73
CA ASP A 45 5.48 -11.25 -16.79
C ASP A 45 6.46 -10.70 -17.83
N ALA A 46 6.79 -9.40 -17.77
CA ALA A 46 7.82 -8.81 -18.62
C ALA A 46 9.17 -9.51 -18.38
N GLN A 47 9.66 -10.21 -19.40
CA GLN A 47 10.88 -11.05 -19.35
C GLN A 47 12.17 -10.31 -18.96
N PHE A 48 12.13 -8.98 -18.82
CA PHE A 48 13.26 -8.13 -18.42
C PHE A 48 13.20 -7.66 -16.96
N LEU A 49 12.11 -7.93 -16.24
CA LEU A 49 12.13 -7.76 -14.79
C LEU A 49 12.87 -8.94 -14.18
N THR A 50 14.16 -8.74 -13.95
CA THR A 50 14.93 -9.54 -12.98
C THR A 50 14.52 -9.20 -11.53
N CYS A 51 13.45 -8.46 -11.35
CA CYS A 51 12.96 -7.94 -10.09
C CYS A 51 12.14 -9.02 -9.38
N GLN A 52 12.60 -9.45 -8.21
CA GLN A 52 11.85 -10.36 -7.36
C GLN A 52 10.80 -9.56 -6.60
N PHE A 53 9.52 -9.88 -6.82
CA PHE A 53 8.43 -9.36 -6.00
C PHE A 53 8.08 -10.37 -4.92
N THR A 54 8.06 -9.92 -3.67
CA THR A 54 7.65 -10.74 -2.52
C THR A 54 6.50 -10.05 -1.81
N PHE A 55 5.40 -10.77 -1.66
CA PHE A 55 4.22 -10.29 -0.93
C PHE A 55 4.23 -10.85 0.48
N HIS A 56 4.01 -9.97 1.46
CA HIS A 56 3.97 -10.32 2.87
C HIS A 56 2.63 -9.88 3.47
N GLN A 57 1.91 -10.82 4.07
CA GLN A 57 0.63 -10.57 4.73
C GLN A 57 0.86 -9.99 6.14
N TRP A 58 1.54 -8.85 6.22
CA TRP A 58 1.78 -8.10 7.46
C TRP A 58 1.33 -6.66 7.26
N ALA A 59 0.73 -6.08 8.29
CA ALA A 59 0.51 -4.64 8.35
C ALA A 59 1.75 -3.95 8.93
N LEU A 60 2.17 -2.83 8.34
CA LEU A 60 3.15 -1.94 8.97
C LEU A 60 2.44 -1.15 10.08
N ALA A 61 3.02 -1.12 11.27
CA ALA A 61 2.50 -0.35 12.40
C ALA A 61 3.65 0.13 13.30
N ASN A 62 3.33 0.97 14.29
CA ASN A 62 4.29 1.42 15.31
C ASN A 62 4.57 0.37 16.41
N SER A 63 3.95 -0.81 16.32
CA SER A 63 4.14 -1.90 17.28
C SER A 63 4.03 -3.27 16.60
N ASP A 64 4.75 -4.25 17.14
CA ASP A 64 4.62 -5.64 16.73
C ASP A 64 3.46 -6.29 17.49
N GLY A 65 2.58 -7.00 16.78
CA GLY A 65 1.46 -7.69 17.42
C GLY A 65 0.43 -8.14 16.41
N GLU A 66 -0.83 -7.98 16.78
CA GLU A 66 -1.98 -8.14 15.91
C GLU A 66 -2.90 -6.94 16.07
N MET A 67 -3.55 -6.54 14.99
CA MET A 67 -4.50 -5.44 14.99
C MET A 67 -5.78 -5.89 14.29
N SER A 68 -6.91 -5.47 14.85
CA SER A 68 -8.23 -5.74 14.31
C SER A 68 -8.61 -4.63 13.34
N PHE A 69 -8.77 -4.98 12.08
CA PHE A 69 -9.26 -4.08 11.03
C PHE A 69 -10.74 -4.32 10.83
N LEU A 70 -11.55 -3.27 10.97
CA LEU A 70 -13.00 -3.34 10.81
C LEU A 70 -13.35 -3.33 9.33
N ALA A 71 -14.11 -4.32 8.87
CA ALA A 71 -14.60 -4.38 7.50
C ALA A 71 -15.60 -3.24 7.24
N PRO A 72 -15.51 -2.52 6.10
CA PRO A 72 -16.48 -1.49 5.81
C PRO A 72 -17.87 -2.12 5.52
N GLU A 73 -18.95 -1.34 5.63
CA GLU A 73 -20.27 -1.80 5.17
C GLU A 73 -20.33 -1.97 3.64
N SER A 74 -19.52 -1.20 2.92
CA SER A 74 -19.34 -1.24 1.45
C SER A 74 -17.93 -0.76 1.06
N GLY A 75 -17.36 -1.25 -0.04
CA GLY A 75 -15.97 -0.96 -0.45
C GLY A 75 -14.94 -2.01 -0.02
N VAL A 76 -13.64 -1.71 -0.20
CA VAL A 76 -12.52 -2.66 0.03
C VAL A 76 -11.64 -2.30 1.24
N SER A 77 -11.51 -1.02 1.58
CA SER A 77 -10.60 -0.56 2.63
C SER A 77 -11.16 -0.79 4.03
N HIS A 78 -10.40 -1.51 4.86
CA HIS A 78 -10.77 -1.76 6.25
C HIS A 78 -10.21 -0.65 7.15
N SER A 79 -10.98 -0.23 8.15
CA SER A 79 -10.62 0.91 9.00
C SER A 79 -10.16 0.49 10.39
N LEU A 80 -9.24 1.27 10.95
CA LEU A 80 -8.85 1.24 12.36
C LEU A 80 -9.75 2.13 13.24
N LYS A 81 -10.58 3.00 12.65
CA LYS A 81 -11.42 3.95 13.40
C LYS A 81 -12.66 3.26 13.97
N ALA A 82 -12.89 3.49 15.26
CA ALA A 82 -14.17 3.18 15.90
C ALA A 82 -15.28 4.07 15.29
N GLY A 83 -16.34 3.45 14.78
CA GLY A 83 -17.46 4.15 14.15
C GLY A 83 -18.05 3.44 12.93
N VAL A 84 -17.32 2.48 12.36
CA VAL A 84 -17.85 1.58 11.34
C VAL A 84 -18.89 0.66 11.98
N LYS A 85 -20.11 0.64 11.43
CA LYS A 85 -21.23 -0.19 11.90
C LYS A 85 -21.10 -1.65 11.41
N THR A 86 -19.94 -2.26 11.66
CA THR A 86 -19.69 -3.66 11.32
C THR A 86 -19.45 -4.49 12.57
N SER A 87 -19.89 -5.75 12.55
CA SER A 87 -19.46 -6.77 13.51
C SER A 87 -18.31 -7.63 12.96
N THR A 88 -17.92 -7.41 11.70
CA THR A 88 -16.89 -8.22 11.02
C THR A 88 -15.55 -7.51 11.10
N SER A 89 -14.55 -8.21 11.61
CA SER A 89 -13.18 -7.73 11.64
C SER A 89 -12.20 -8.78 11.14
N LEU A 90 -11.09 -8.29 10.60
CA LEU A 90 -9.95 -9.10 10.21
C LEU A 90 -8.80 -8.83 11.17
N MET A 91 -8.32 -9.88 11.84
CA MET A 91 -7.10 -9.79 12.62
C MET A 91 -5.89 -9.94 11.69
N VAL A 92 -5.03 -8.93 11.67
CA VAL A 92 -3.82 -8.91 10.83
C VAL A 92 -2.59 -8.78 11.72
N PRO A 93 -1.54 -9.59 11.50
CA PRO A 93 -0.28 -9.40 12.19
C PRO A 93 0.34 -8.05 11.83
N THR A 94 0.60 -7.23 12.84
CA THR A 94 1.30 -5.97 12.69
C THR A 94 2.79 -6.14 12.96
N LYS A 95 3.60 -5.36 12.26
CA LYS A 95 5.05 -5.36 12.37
C LYS A 95 5.57 -3.93 12.37
N ARG A 96 6.52 -3.65 13.24
CA ARG A 96 7.37 -2.45 13.14
C ARG A 96 8.25 -2.54 11.90
N PHE A 97 8.67 -1.39 11.39
CA PHE A 97 9.51 -1.34 10.21
C PHE A 97 10.83 -2.11 10.41
N GLU A 98 11.49 -1.92 11.56
CA GLU A 98 12.69 -2.68 11.91
C GLU A 98 12.44 -4.19 11.91
N THR A 99 11.29 -4.64 12.43
CA THR A 99 10.95 -6.06 12.47
C THR A 99 10.80 -6.62 11.06
N ILE A 100 10.24 -5.85 10.13
CA ILE A 100 10.15 -6.21 8.71
C ILE A 100 11.56 -6.33 8.11
N LEU A 101 12.43 -5.31 8.29
CA LEU A 101 13.81 -5.36 7.81
C LEU A 101 14.54 -6.62 8.28
N ASN A 102 14.45 -6.92 9.58
CA ASN A 102 15.08 -8.10 10.17
C ASN A 102 14.52 -9.42 9.60
N LYS A 103 13.19 -9.52 9.42
CA LYS A 103 12.55 -10.71 8.84
C LYS A 103 12.95 -10.95 7.39
N LEU A 104 13.06 -9.87 6.62
CA LEU A 104 13.46 -9.93 5.22
C LEU A 104 14.97 -9.96 5.03
N LYS A 105 15.75 -9.85 6.12
CA LYS A 105 17.21 -9.70 6.11
C LYS A 105 17.65 -8.55 5.20
N LEU A 106 16.87 -7.48 5.19
CA LEU A 106 17.17 -6.26 4.46
C LEU A 106 18.05 -5.37 5.32
N HIS A 107 19.26 -5.12 4.82
CA HIS A 107 20.23 -4.23 5.47
C HIS A 107 20.21 -2.81 4.90
N HIS A 108 19.50 -2.61 3.79
CA HIS A 108 19.42 -1.35 3.06
C HIS A 108 18.08 -1.26 2.31
N VAL A 109 17.56 -0.04 2.16
CA VAL A 109 16.38 0.26 1.35
C VAL A 109 16.68 1.51 0.52
N ASP A 110 16.69 1.39 -0.80
CA ASP A 110 16.98 2.53 -1.69
C ASP A 110 15.78 3.48 -1.85
N VAL A 111 14.59 2.89 -1.95
CA VAL A 111 13.31 3.59 -2.16
C VAL A 111 12.29 2.99 -1.22
N LEU A 112 11.59 3.85 -0.47
CA LEU A 112 10.51 3.45 0.41
C LEU A 112 9.24 4.22 0.04
N LYS A 113 8.19 3.50 -0.33
CA LYS A 113 6.83 4.02 -0.47
C LYS A 113 6.00 3.51 0.70
N ILE A 114 5.31 4.40 1.39
CA ILE A 114 4.34 4.12 2.46
C ILE A 114 3.01 4.75 2.04
N ASP A 115 1.97 3.93 2.08
CA ASP A 115 0.62 4.24 1.64
C ASP A 115 -0.27 3.31 2.48
N ILE A 116 -0.66 3.79 3.67
CA ILE A 116 -1.24 2.98 4.75
C ILE A 116 -2.43 3.67 5.40
N GLU A 117 -3.46 3.96 4.59
CA GLU A 117 -4.85 4.21 5.01
C GLU A 117 -5.00 5.08 6.28
N GLY A 118 -4.22 6.18 6.33
CA GLY A 118 -4.34 7.20 7.37
C GLY A 118 -3.54 6.98 8.66
N SER A 119 -2.75 5.91 8.73
CA SER A 119 -1.83 5.63 9.85
C SER A 119 -0.38 6.02 9.58
N GLU A 120 -0.11 6.81 8.54
CA GLU A 120 1.25 7.23 8.17
C GLU A 120 1.92 8.01 9.32
N LEU A 121 1.17 8.91 9.96
CA LEU A 121 1.67 9.71 11.08
C LEU A 121 2.04 8.86 12.30
N ASP A 122 1.44 7.69 12.46
CA ASP A 122 1.76 6.77 13.55
C ASP A 122 3.11 6.06 13.32
N VAL A 123 3.45 5.76 12.07
CA VAL A 123 4.65 4.97 11.72
C VAL A 123 5.87 5.82 11.37
N ILE A 124 5.68 7.05 10.85
CA ILE A 124 6.77 7.93 10.43
C ILE A 124 7.80 8.20 11.54
N PRO A 125 7.41 8.46 12.81
CA PRO A 125 8.38 8.65 13.88
C PRO A 125 9.26 7.40 14.12
N ASP A 126 8.66 6.21 14.14
CA ASP A 126 9.37 4.93 14.31
C ASP A 126 10.30 4.64 13.11
N LEU A 127 9.88 4.99 11.90
CA LEU A 127 10.71 4.91 10.69
C LEU A 127 11.98 5.77 10.83
N ILE A 128 11.81 7.05 11.18
CA ILE A 128 12.92 8.00 11.32
C ILE A 128 13.88 7.57 12.43
N GLU A 129 13.37 7.12 13.57
CA GLU A 129 14.19 6.59 14.66
C GLU A 129 14.97 5.34 14.23
N THR A 130 14.31 4.43 13.51
CA THR A 130 14.95 3.24 12.96
C THR A 130 16.06 3.59 11.99
N PHE A 131 15.85 4.55 11.08
CA PHE A 131 16.89 5.01 10.17
C PHE A 131 18.08 5.61 10.93
N ALA A 132 17.84 6.48 11.90
CA ALA A 132 18.90 7.11 12.69
C ALA A 132 19.73 6.09 13.47
N ARG A 133 19.10 5.01 13.95
CA ARG A 133 19.75 3.96 14.73
C ARG A 133 20.51 2.95 13.87
N LEU A 134 19.90 2.46 12.79
CA LEU A 134 20.47 1.42 11.93
C LEU A 134 21.43 2.00 10.88
N TRP A 135 21.12 3.19 10.36
CA TRP A 135 21.85 3.87 9.29
C TRP A 135 22.35 5.23 9.79
N LYS A 136 23.45 5.19 10.56
CA LYS A 136 23.99 6.36 11.28
C LYS A 136 24.27 7.57 10.38
N ASN A 137 24.69 7.33 9.13
CA ASN A 137 24.89 8.42 8.18
C ASN A 137 23.62 8.60 7.35
N LYS A 138 23.17 9.85 7.19
CA LYS A 138 22.00 10.17 6.34
C LYS A 138 22.14 9.72 4.88
N GLN A 139 23.35 9.54 4.37
CA GLN A 139 23.59 9.02 3.02
C GLN A 139 23.20 7.54 2.86
N ASP A 140 23.07 6.81 3.97
CA ASP A 140 22.70 5.40 4.03
C ASP A 140 21.18 5.23 4.21
N TRP A 141 20.43 6.33 4.36
CA TRP A 141 18.97 6.31 4.42
C TRP A 141 18.36 6.06 3.03
N PRO A 142 17.05 5.72 2.95
CA PRO A 142 16.35 5.68 1.68
C PRO A 142 16.51 7.02 0.96
N LYS A 143 16.94 6.95 -0.29
CA LYS A 143 17.22 8.14 -1.12
C LYS A 143 15.94 8.82 -1.54
N VAL A 144 14.86 8.05 -1.64
CA VAL A 144 13.53 8.50 -2.03
C VAL A 144 12.51 7.93 -1.06
N LEU A 145 11.71 8.83 -0.51
CA LEU A 145 10.63 8.54 0.41
C LEU A 145 9.32 9.07 -0.18
N PHE A 146 8.36 8.18 -0.39
CA PHE A 146 7.01 8.53 -0.78
C PHE A 146 6.08 8.19 0.37
N PHE A 147 5.30 9.14 0.82
CA PHE A 147 4.25 8.93 1.81
C PHE A 147 2.96 9.41 1.19
N ASP A 148 1.91 8.58 1.26
CA ASP A 148 0.57 9.08 1.03
C ASP A 148 0.16 9.91 2.25
N MET A 149 0.16 11.23 2.10
CA MET A 149 -0.06 12.18 3.22
C MET A 149 -1.43 12.82 3.14
N ASP A 150 -2.36 12.14 2.47
CA ASP A 150 -3.76 12.46 2.40
C ASP A 150 -4.39 12.70 3.79
N SER A 151 -3.87 12.00 4.81
CA SER A 151 -4.16 12.21 6.24
C SER A 151 -3.86 13.61 6.79
N LEU A 152 -3.07 14.43 6.09
CA LEU A 152 -2.79 15.83 6.45
C LEU A 152 -3.82 16.82 5.90
N LEU A 153 -4.70 16.41 4.99
CA LEU A 153 -5.68 17.31 4.39
C LEU A 153 -6.88 17.50 5.32
N THR A 154 -7.20 18.75 5.64
CA THR A 154 -8.36 19.13 6.48
C THR A 154 -9.71 18.75 5.88
N HIS A 155 -9.76 18.39 4.59
CA HIS A 155 -10.96 18.01 3.82
C HIS A 155 -10.93 16.57 3.30
N HIS A 156 -9.96 15.77 3.75
CA HIS A 156 -9.86 14.36 3.36
C HIS A 156 -11.10 13.49 3.62
N PRO A 157 -11.93 13.70 4.69
CA PRO A 157 -13.09 12.83 4.89
C PRO A 157 -14.17 12.94 3.81
N ALA A 158 -14.07 13.86 2.86
CA ALA A 158 -15.01 13.98 1.74
C ALA A 158 -14.67 13.10 0.53
N TYR A 159 -13.42 12.63 0.42
CA TYR A 159 -12.97 11.78 -0.70
C TYR A 159 -12.60 10.36 -0.26
N ASP A 160 -12.36 10.17 1.02
CA ASP A 160 -12.15 8.85 1.63
C ASP A 160 -13.44 8.33 2.27
N GLU A 161 -14.54 8.50 1.54
CA GLU A 161 -15.70 7.61 1.70
C GLU A 161 -15.20 6.20 1.34
N ALA A 162 -14.61 5.51 2.31
CA ALA A 162 -14.45 4.06 2.37
C ALA A 162 -15.83 3.36 2.42
N GLY A 163 -16.71 3.77 1.52
CA GLY A 163 -18.16 3.62 1.57
C GLY A 163 -18.73 4.54 0.51
N GLY A 164 -18.50 4.17 -0.76
CA GLY A 164 -19.10 4.85 -1.88
C GLY A 164 -20.59 5.10 -1.64
N LYS A 165 -21.06 6.26 -2.10
CA LYS A 165 -22.49 6.51 -2.28
C LYS A 165 -23.16 5.46 -3.16
#